data_AF-A0AAW0RRA9-F1
#
_entry.id   AF-A0AAW0RRA9-F1
#
_cell.length_a   1.000
_cell.length_b   1.000
_cell.length_c   1.000
_cell.angle_alpha   90.00
_cell.angle_beta   90.00
_cell.angle_gamma   90.00
#
_symmetry.space_group_name_H-M   'P 1'
#
loop_
_entity.id
_entity.type
_entity.pdbx_description
1 polymer ?
#
loop_
_entity_poly.entity_id
_entity_poly.type
_entity_poly.pdbx_seq_one_letter_code
_entity_poly.pdbx_strand_id
1 'polypeptide(L)'
;MHSPRQDIDGTLSLVEALELPHPAAALLRAFILDALDCDVAADHVRSRIGSREEAHRLVSDWIYIVQAISSNGVELEAPDKTAVWEIVQRDGNVCCVSGMRGTLRDPLIVAPILPLPANWLKNQASPSNTQIPDSKR
;
A
#
# COMPACT_ATOMS: atom_id res chain seq x y z
N MET A 1 30.18 8.82 14.69
CA MET A 1 28.91 8.33 15.24
C MET A 1 27.87 9.41 14.99
N HIS A 2 27.02 9.26 13.98
CA HIS A 2 25.86 10.15 13.77
C HIS A 2 24.74 9.66 14.69
N SER A 3 24.04 10.58 15.36
CA SER A 3 22.90 10.24 16.20
C SER A 3 21.71 9.89 15.31
N PRO A 4 20.97 8.78 15.54
CA PRO A 4 19.87 8.33 14.67
C PRO A 4 18.85 9.43 14.36
N ARG A 5 18.49 10.24 15.37
CA ARG A 5 17.58 11.38 15.21
C ARG A 5 18.07 12.49 14.27
N GLN A 6 19.39 12.72 14.16
CA GLN A 6 19.92 13.71 13.22
C GLN A 6 19.71 13.28 11.76
N ASP A 7 19.54 11.98 11.54
CA ASP A 7 19.43 11.39 10.22
C ASP A 7 18.01 11.57 9.65
N ILE A 8 17.00 11.32 10.49
CA ILE A 8 15.60 11.52 10.15
C ILE A 8 15.31 12.99 9.84
N ASP A 9 15.71 13.92 10.72
CA ASP A 9 15.46 15.36 10.54
C ASP A 9 16.14 15.91 9.27
N GLY A 10 17.34 15.42 8.94
CA GLY A 10 18.05 15.77 7.72
C GLY A 10 17.33 15.30 6.46
N THR A 11 16.79 14.08 6.48
CA THR A 11 16.01 13.55 5.35
C THR A 11 14.67 14.27 5.20
N LEU A 12 13.99 14.60 6.30
CA LEU A 12 12.74 15.38 6.24
C LEU A 12 12.98 16.79 5.68
N SER A 13 14.08 17.43 6.08
CA SER A 13 14.50 18.73 5.54
C SER A 13 14.81 18.65 4.04
N LEU A 14 15.44 17.56 3.60
CA LEU A 14 15.68 17.29 2.17
C LEU A 14 14.35 17.16 1.40
N VAL A 15 13.38 16.42 1.94
CA VAL A 15 12.04 16.28 1.33
C VAL A 15 11.34 17.64 1.21
N GLU A 16 11.42 18.49 2.24
CA GLU A 16 10.83 19.83 2.22
C GLU A 16 11.50 20.74 1.18
N ALA A 17 12.82 20.69 1.07
CA ALA A 17 13.60 21.51 0.13
C ALA A 17 13.30 21.21 -1.35
N LEU A 18 12.75 20.04 -1.67
CA LEU A 18 12.39 19.67 -3.04
C LEU A 18 11.08 20.32 -3.53
N GLU A 19 10.33 21.00 -2.65
CA GLU A 19 9.08 21.71 -2.97
C GLU A 19 8.10 20.85 -3.79
N LEU A 20 7.95 19.59 -3.38
CA LEU A 20 7.09 18.63 -4.06
C LEU A 20 5.60 19.03 -3.90
N PRO A 21 4.78 18.88 -4.95
CA PRO A 21 3.36 19.18 -4.86
C PRO A 21 2.66 18.20 -3.93
N HIS A 22 1.58 18.64 -3.30
CA HIS A 22 0.72 17.73 -2.54
C HIS A 22 0.12 16.66 -3.48
N PRO A 23 0.11 15.37 -3.10
CA PRO A 23 0.46 14.81 -1.78
C PRO A 23 1.90 14.26 -1.65
N ALA A 24 2.78 14.47 -2.63
CA ALA A 24 4.08 13.80 -2.72
C ALA A 24 4.97 14.00 -1.47
N ALA A 25 5.17 15.24 -1.03
CA ALA A 25 5.97 15.52 0.18
C ALA A 25 5.34 14.88 1.43
N ALA A 26 4.00 14.94 1.56
CA ALA A 26 3.30 14.37 2.71
C ALA A 26 3.44 12.84 2.76
N LEU A 27 3.40 12.17 1.60
CA LEU A 27 3.58 10.72 1.51
C LEU A 27 5.01 10.29 1.89
N LEU A 28 6.04 11.01 1.45
CA LEU A 28 7.42 10.72 1.88
C LEU A 28 7.63 10.93 3.37
N ARG A 29 7.04 11.99 3.94
CA ARG A 29 7.10 12.23 5.39
C ARG A 29 6.42 11.10 6.17
N ALA A 30 5.23 10.69 5.76
CA ALA A 30 4.51 9.57 6.39
C ALA A 30 5.30 8.27 6.26
N PHE A 31 5.87 7.98 5.09
CA PHE A 31 6.72 6.79 4.88
C PHE A 31 7.91 6.73 5.84
N ILE A 32 8.50 7.88 6.19
CA ILE A 32 9.63 7.94 7.14
C ILE A 32 9.12 7.84 8.59
N LEU A 33 8.14 8.65 8.96
CA LEU A 33 7.70 8.84 10.35
C LEU A 33 6.86 7.68 10.88
N ASP A 34 6.08 7.02 10.01
CA ASP A 34 5.16 5.94 10.40
C ASP A 34 5.75 4.54 10.13
N ALA A 35 7.00 4.46 9.67
CA ALA A 35 7.69 3.19 9.50
C ALA A 35 7.96 2.50 10.86
N LEU A 36 7.98 1.17 10.85
CA LEU A 36 8.40 0.37 12.01
C LEU A 36 9.85 0.70 12.43
N ASP A 37 10.69 1.02 11.45
CA ASP A 37 12.06 1.50 11.63
C ASP A 37 12.25 2.78 10.81
N CYS A 38 12.13 3.93 11.48
CA CYS A 38 12.20 5.24 10.86
C CYS A 38 13.60 5.56 10.31
N ASP A 39 14.66 5.04 10.93
CA ASP A 39 16.04 5.31 10.50
C ASP A 39 16.30 4.61 9.16
N VAL A 40 15.93 3.33 9.05
CA VAL A 40 16.02 2.58 7.79
C VAL A 40 15.17 3.21 6.68
N ALA A 41 13.97 3.70 7.02
CA ALA A 41 13.11 4.40 6.07
C ALA A 41 13.71 5.74 5.61
N ALA A 42 14.30 6.52 6.53
CA ALA A 42 14.97 7.77 6.22
C ALA A 42 16.18 7.55 5.31
N ASP A 43 17.02 6.57 5.61
CA ASP A 43 18.17 6.20 4.78
C ASP A 43 17.73 5.73 3.39
N HIS A 44 16.68 4.92 3.31
CA HIS A 44 16.11 4.48 2.05
C HIS A 44 15.67 5.68 1.19
N VAL A 45 14.87 6.58 1.76
CA VAL A 45 14.40 7.77 1.04
C VAL A 45 15.59 8.59 0.56
N ARG A 46 16.51 8.95 1.46
CA ARG A 46 17.69 9.75 1.13
C ARG A 46 18.53 9.16 0.00
N SER A 47 18.74 7.83 0.00
CA SER A 47 19.50 7.15 -1.04
C SER A 47 18.86 7.23 -2.44
N ARG A 48 17.58 7.60 -2.52
CA ARG A 48 16.78 7.58 -3.74
C ARG A 48 16.25 8.95 -4.18
N ILE A 49 16.50 10.01 -3.42
CA ILE A 49 16.01 11.36 -3.77
C ILE A 49 17.16 12.36 -3.92
N GLY A 50 17.82 12.33 -5.09
CA GLY A 50 18.79 13.37 -5.49
C GLY A 50 18.15 14.53 -6.25
N SER A 51 16.97 14.32 -6.84
CA SER A 51 16.21 15.35 -7.56
C SER A 51 14.69 15.26 -7.30
N ARG A 52 13.97 16.29 -7.75
CA ARG A 52 12.50 16.34 -7.71
C ARG A 52 11.87 15.20 -8.52
N GLU A 53 12.42 14.88 -9.68
CA GLU A 53 11.95 13.81 -10.56
C GLU A 53 12.15 12.43 -9.93
N GLU A 54 13.25 12.24 -9.20
CA GLU A 54 13.52 11.01 -8.44
C GLU A 54 12.57 10.86 -7.26
N ALA A 55 12.35 11.91 -6.49
CA ALA A 55 11.35 11.92 -5.44
C ALA A 55 9.95 11.62 -5.97
N HIS A 56 9.57 12.21 -7.12
CA HIS A 56 8.31 11.92 -7.78
C HIS A 56 8.18 10.46 -8.22
N ARG A 57 9.25 9.86 -8.77
CA ARG A 57 9.25 8.43 -9.12
C ARG A 57 9.14 7.54 -7.88
N LEU A 58 9.74 7.92 -6.77
CA LEU A 58 9.66 7.16 -5.53
C LEU A 58 8.23 7.11 -4.97
N VAL A 59 7.45 8.19 -5.14
CA VAL A 59 6.05 8.23 -4.67
C VAL A 59 5.00 8.00 -5.76
N SER A 60 5.36 7.79 -7.02
CA SER A 60 4.38 7.74 -8.11
C SER A 60 3.35 6.63 -7.92
N ASP A 61 3.80 5.46 -7.45
CA ASP A 61 2.93 4.32 -7.21
C ASP A 61 1.98 4.58 -6.03
N TRP A 62 2.49 5.25 -4.98
CA TRP A 62 1.68 5.67 -3.85
C TRP A 62 0.64 6.73 -4.23
N ILE A 63 1.03 7.74 -5.01
CA ILE A 63 0.12 8.75 -5.55
C ILE A 63 -0.95 8.08 -6.39
N TYR A 64 -0.56 7.12 -7.24
CA TYR A 64 -1.51 6.36 -8.05
C TYR A 64 -2.50 5.58 -7.19
N ILE A 65 -2.04 4.87 -6.14
CA ILE A 65 -2.93 4.15 -5.21
C ILE A 65 -3.89 5.12 -4.51
N VAL A 66 -3.37 6.23 -3.96
CA VAL A 66 -4.19 7.23 -3.27
C VAL A 66 -5.23 7.80 -4.22
N GLN A 67 -4.84 8.25 -5.42
CA GLN A 67 -5.77 8.79 -6.42
C GLN A 67 -6.79 7.75 -6.89
N ALA A 68 -6.36 6.51 -7.06
CA ALA A 68 -7.24 5.44 -7.49
C ALA A 68 -8.30 5.09 -6.43
N ILE A 69 -8.00 5.27 -5.14
CA ILE A 69 -8.98 5.11 -4.05
C ILE A 69 -9.80 6.40 -3.85
N SER A 70 -9.17 7.57 -3.83
CA SER A 70 -9.82 8.83 -3.47
C SER A 70 -10.68 9.44 -4.57
N SER A 71 -10.29 9.25 -5.83
CA SER A 71 -10.92 9.91 -6.98
C SER A 71 -11.63 8.92 -7.90
N ASN A 72 -11.15 7.68 -7.97
CA ASN A 72 -11.71 6.63 -8.81
C ASN A 72 -12.24 5.43 -8.02
N GLY A 73 -12.14 5.49 -6.69
CA GLY A 73 -12.60 4.42 -5.83
C GLY A 73 -14.12 4.46 -5.74
N VAL A 74 -14.72 3.28 -5.75
CA VAL A 74 -16.12 3.12 -5.37
C VAL A 74 -16.12 2.58 -3.96
N GLU A 75 -16.86 3.21 -3.06
CA GLU A 75 -17.10 2.67 -1.73
C GLU A 75 -17.74 1.30 -1.87
N LEU A 76 -17.09 0.28 -1.29
CA LEU A 76 -17.61 -1.07 -1.33
C LEU A 76 -18.75 -1.17 -0.32
N GLU A 77 -19.90 -1.71 -0.76
CA GLU A 77 -21.00 -1.99 0.15
C GLU A 77 -20.52 -2.92 1.27
N ALA A 78 -20.91 -2.58 2.51
CA ALA A 78 -20.63 -3.44 3.64
C ALA A 78 -21.29 -4.81 3.42
N PRO A 79 -20.59 -5.92 3.72
CA PRO A 79 -21.17 -7.25 3.57
C PRO A 79 -22.43 -7.39 4.42
N ASP A 80 -23.47 -8.00 3.86
CA ASP A 80 -24.69 -8.27 4.60
C ASP A 80 -24.47 -9.33 5.69
N LYS A 81 -25.48 -9.51 6.56
CA LYS A 81 -25.38 -10.46 7.70
C LYS A 81 -25.09 -11.89 7.27
N THR A 82 -25.54 -12.29 6.07
CA THR A 82 -25.31 -13.63 5.53
C THR A 82 -23.86 -13.78 5.13
N ALA A 83 -23.34 -12.84 4.34
CA ALA A 83 -21.94 -12.82 3.91
C ALA A 83 -20.98 -12.74 5.11
N VAL A 84 -21.30 -11.92 6.12
CA VAL A 84 -20.52 -11.86 7.36
C VAL A 84 -20.49 -13.22 8.06
N TRP A 85 -21.64 -13.89 8.20
CA TRP A 85 -21.71 -15.20 8.84
C TRP A 85 -20.90 -16.26 8.08
N GLU A 86 -21.03 -16.32 6.75
CA GLU A 86 -20.27 -17.26 5.91
C GLU A 86 -18.76 -17.05 6.03
N ILE A 87 -18.30 -15.79 6.03
CA ILE A 87 -16.89 -15.45 6.19
C ILE A 87 -16.38 -15.84 7.57
N VAL A 88 -17.13 -15.52 8.63
CA VAL A 88 -16.75 -15.89 10.01
C VAL A 88 -16.66 -17.40 10.19
N GLN A 89 -17.57 -18.17 9.58
CA GLN A 89 -17.52 -19.63 9.60
C GLN A 89 -16.30 -20.17 8.85
N ARG A 90 -16.06 -19.67 7.62
CA ARG A 90 -14.92 -20.08 6.78
C ARG A 90 -13.59 -19.83 7.48
N ASP A 91 -13.44 -18.67 8.11
CA ASP A 91 -12.18 -18.23 8.71
C ASP A 91 -12.05 -18.66 10.18
N GLY A 92 -13.00 -19.46 10.68
CA GLY A 92 -12.97 -20.01 12.04
C GLY A 92 -12.98 -18.93 13.13
N ASN A 93 -13.59 -17.78 12.85
CA ASN A 93 -13.59 -16.58 13.70
C ASN A 93 -12.17 -16.08 14.05
N VAL A 94 -11.24 -16.11 13.08
CA VAL A 94 -9.88 -15.57 13.17
C VAL A 94 -9.69 -14.45 12.14
N CYS A 95 -9.07 -13.34 12.55
CA CYS A 95 -8.77 -12.21 11.68
C CYS A 95 -7.72 -12.60 10.64
N CYS A 96 -8.03 -12.41 9.36
CA CYS A 96 -7.10 -12.69 8.26
C CYS A 96 -5.92 -11.71 8.17
N VAL A 97 -6.00 -10.55 8.83
CA VAL A 97 -4.93 -9.53 8.83
C VAL A 97 -4.00 -9.70 10.03
N SER A 98 -4.56 -9.81 11.23
CA SER A 98 -3.78 -9.87 12.47
C SER A 98 -3.54 -11.29 13.00
N GLY A 99 -4.28 -12.29 12.52
CA GLY A 99 -4.28 -13.66 13.07
C GLY A 99 -4.96 -13.78 14.44
N MET A 100 -5.56 -12.71 14.96
CA MET A 100 -6.22 -12.72 16.28
C MET A 100 -7.64 -13.31 16.20
N ARG A 101 -8.04 -14.05 17.23
CA ARG A 101 -9.38 -14.65 17.33
C ARG A 101 -10.40 -13.66 17.91
N GLY A 102 -11.59 -13.60 17.31
CA GLY A 102 -12.69 -12.81 17.82
C GLY A 102 -13.26 -13.33 19.14
N THR A 103 -13.69 -12.42 20.00
CA THR A 103 -14.34 -12.73 21.28
C THR A 103 -15.62 -11.94 21.47
N LEU A 104 -16.39 -12.26 22.52
CA LEU A 104 -17.61 -11.50 22.86
C LEU A 104 -17.33 -10.04 23.27
N ARG A 105 -16.15 -9.75 23.80
CA ARG A 105 -15.76 -8.39 24.23
C ARG A 105 -14.97 -7.62 23.16
N ASP A 106 -14.47 -8.35 22.16
CA ASP A 106 -13.69 -7.84 21.04
C ASP A 106 -14.09 -8.63 19.78
N PRO A 107 -15.25 -8.34 19.19
CA PRO A 107 -15.77 -9.08 18.05
C PRO A 107 -14.97 -8.78 16.79
N LEU A 108 -14.79 -9.78 15.93
CA LEU A 108 -14.22 -9.54 14.61
C LEU A 108 -15.22 -8.80 13.74
N ILE A 109 -14.69 -7.83 12.98
CA ILE A 109 -15.43 -7.09 11.97
C ILE A 109 -15.04 -7.68 10.62
N VAL A 110 -16.05 -8.00 9.80
CA VAL A 110 -15.85 -8.31 8.39
C VAL A 110 -16.08 -7.02 7.63
N ALA A 111 -15.02 -6.51 7.00
CA ALA A 111 -15.06 -5.30 6.21
C ALA A 111 -14.48 -5.58 4.82
N PRO A 112 -14.96 -4.89 3.78
CA PRO A 112 -14.31 -4.93 2.49
C PRO A 112 -12.89 -4.36 2.62
N ILE A 113 -11.90 -5.10 2.13
CA ILE A 113 -10.53 -4.58 1.99
C ILE A 113 -10.53 -3.61 0.82
N LEU A 114 -9.76 -2.51 0.95
CA LEU A 114 -9.69 -1.39 0.00
C LEU A 114 -9.93 -1.81 -1.46
N PRO A 115 -10.81 -1.12 -2.19
CA PRO A 115 -11.07 -1.44 -3.59
C PRO A 115 -9.76 -1.39 -4.35
N LEU A 116 -9.39 -2.52 -4.96
CA LEU A 116 -8.24 -2.55 -5.86
C LEU A 116 -8.56 -1.61 -7.03
N PRO A 117 -7.66 -0.66 -7.36
CA PRO A 117 -7.75 0.11 -8.59
C PRO A 117 -8.10 -0.80 -9.76
N ALA A 118 -9.20 -0.55 -10.48
CA ALA A 118 -9.69 -1.43 -11.54
C ALA A 118 -8.63 -1.73 -12.62
N ASN A 119 -7.66 -0.82 -12.80
CA ASN A 119 -6.56 -1.00 -13.76
C ASN A 119 -5.43 -1.91 -13.24
N TRP A 120 -5.36 -2.20 -11.94
CA TRP A 120 -4.40 -3.16 -11.39
C TRP A 120 -4.74 -4.60 -11.79
N LEU A 121 -6.04 -4.92 -11.87
CA LEU A 121 -6.54 -6.21 -12.31
C LEU A 121 -6.36 -6.43 -13.83
N LYS A 122 -6.35 -5.36 -14.63
CA LYS A 122 -6.16 -5.45 -16.09
C LYS A 122 -4.77 -5.95 -16.49
N ASN A 123 -3.74 -5.65 -15.69
CA ASN A 123 -2.36 -6.04 -16.00
C ASN A 123 -2.01 -7.49 -15.63
N GLN A 124 -2.85 -8.18 -14.85
CA GLN A 124 -2.63 -9.59 -14.50
C GLN A 124 -3.31 -10.56 -15.49
N ALA A 125 -4.16 -10.06 -16.38
CA ALA A 125 -4.89 -10.85 -17.37
C ALA A 125 -4.19 -10.89 -18.74
N SER A 126 -2.85 -10.95 -18.78
CA SER A 126 -2.17 -11.33 -20.02
C SER A 126 -2.27 -12.86 -20.15
N PRO A 127 -2.93 -13.41 -21.19
CA PRO A 127 -2.97 -14.85 -21.37
C PRO A 127 -1.55 -15.34 -21.67
N SER A 128 -1.08 -16.31 -20.88
CA SER A 128 0.08 -17.12 -21.23
C SER A 128 -0.14 -17.67 -22.64
N ASN A 129 0.64 -17.18 -23.60
CA ASN A 129 0.65 -17.69 -24.96
C ASN A 129 1.25 -19.10 -24.96
N THR A 130 0.42 -20.12 -24.71
CA THR A 130 0.81 -21.51 -24.93
C THR A 130 0.77 -21.77 -26.43
N GLN A 131 1.87 -21.49 -27.13
CA GLN A 131 2.11 -22.07 -28.45
C GLN A 131 2.36 -23.58 -28.26
N ILE A 132 1.38 -24.39 -28.61
CA ILE A 132 1.58 -25.82 -28.90
C ILE A 132 2.30 -25.89 -30.25
N PRO A 133 3.51 -26.47 -30.36
CA PRO A 133 4.11 -26.70 -31.66
C PRO A 133 3.41 -27.90 -32.32
N ASP A 134 2.74 -27.63 -33.44
CA ASP A 134 2.40 -28.63 -34.44
C ASP A 134 3.69 -29.33 -34.90
N SER A 135 3.88 -30.58 -34.49
CA SER A 135 4.91 -31.43 -35.08
C SER A 135 4.23 -32.51 -35.92
N LYS A 136 4.16 -32.23 -37.22
CA LYS A 136 3.89 -33.25 -38.25
C LYS A 136 4.91 -34.38 -38.13
N ARG A 137 4.43 -35.63 -38.09
CA ARG A 137 5.07 -36.75 -38.77
C ARG A 137 4.04 -37.80 -39.14
#